data_AF-A0A2N1RPR7-F1
#
_entry.id   AF-A0A2N1RPR7-F1
#
_cell.length_a   1.000
_cell.length_b   1.000
_cell.length_c   1.000
_cell.angle_alpha   90.00
_cell.angle_beta   90.00
_cell.angle_gamma   90.00
#
_symmetry.space_group_name_H-M   'P 1'
#
loop_
_entity.id
_entity.type
_entity.pdbx_description
1 polymer ?
#
loop_
_entity_poly.entity_id
_entity_poly.type
_entity_poly.pdbx_seq_one_letter_code
_entity_poly.pdbx_strand_id
1 'polypeptide(L)'
;MKNRDDEMMKIVYLSKKMKDADNRKYLLIKNLYEMSNLTYGKSSRESDYIILDRLGEFIDEVDRYIKHIRLFDNGKNGDIKAYEDILVFFQNSFCDSFILEDKITKLNNAIKSYKSEEKEHKQKTTLFQIESSNSSNIIDLELKIKKYELMLNHELIHGIREFLDNINYILFCENLLFLIGNYNIEERSRYNENKIVEMEKYIGTFLWINNKIYNKKLSEIKLKSLINDTIHQAGLEESLLSVTGLTKEVMGNTIGNIAADFTVLSGELTKENIDLNGIVTDNNTVFYSNFELSLNLKTLIDHLVSINKNNDTDLLLDEYKMTTGLGHKKSGRYIFYISGSYKTTLKSISDYLCNSLIFVYFWFRKELKSGSFSFEPSVILTECITYSYDFLKYYKAALLIADNSSNQRVSVLGRELQQFIPEDLAKLLVKAISDNCDVINESVLELTLRIAGSPLKKDLILLKKLSIINNSFKDACYKIMNEISKLGL
;
A
#
# COMPACT_ATOMS: atom_id res chain seq x y z
N MET A 1 -24.99 15.40 -34.96
CA MET A 1 -24.85 13.95 -35.26
C MET A 1 -23.67 13.32 -34.53
N LYS A 2 -22.49 13.95 -34.42
CA LYS A 2 -21.36 13.44 -33.61
C LYS A 2 -21.69 13.03 -32.16
N ASN A 3 -22.40 13.86 -31.38
CA ASN A 3 -22.72 13.54 -29.97
C ASN A 3 -23.51 12.24 -29.73
N ARG A 4 -24.26 11.73 -30.73
CA ARG A 4 -25.01 10.47 -30.58
C ARG A 4 -24.13 9.23 -30.80
N ASP A 5 -23.12 9.34 -31.65
CA ASP A 5 -22.22 8.23 -31.96
C ASP A 5 -21.22 8.02 -30.81
N ASP A 6 -20.79 9.08 -30.14
CA ASP A 6 -19.91 9.01 -28.95
C ASP A 6 -20.66 8.52 -27.68
N GLU A 7 -21.92 8.92 -27.47
CA GLU A 7 -22.76 8.30 -26.44
C GLU A 7 -23.04 6.82 -26.73
N MET A 8 -23.23 6.44 -28.01
CA MET A 8 -23.36 5.03 -28.40
C MET A 8 -22.08 4.22 -28.13
N MET A 9 -20.90 4.76 -28.44
CA MET A 9 -19.61 4.09 -28.18
C MET A 9 -19.35 3.88 -26.68
N LYS A 10 -19.64 4.88 -25.84
CA LYS A 10 -19.52 4.81 -24.37
C LYS A 10 -20.36 3.68 -23.77
N ILE A 11 -21.58 3.51 -24.27
CA ILE A 11 -22.49 2.46 -23.81
C ILE A 11 -21.98 1.07 -24.24
N VAL A 12 -21.33 0.93 -25.40
CA VAL A 12 -20.96 -0.38 -25.95
C VAL A 12 -19.79 -1.04 -25.22
N TYR A 13 -18.71 -0.31 -24.91
CA TYR A 13 -17.54 -0.92 -24.25
C TYR A 13 -17.83 -1.35 -22.81
N LEU A 14 -18.42 -0.46 -22.00
CA LEU A 14 -18.78 -0.75 -20.62
C LEU A 14 -19.82 -1.88 -20.54
N SER A 15 -20.85 -1.84 -21.39
CA SER A 15 -21.85 -2.92 -21.48
C SER A 15 -21.23 -4.25 -21.90
N LYS A 16 -20.25 -4.23 -22.81
CA LYS A 16 -19.50 -5.44 -23.19
C LYS A 16 -18.71 -5.98 -21.99
N LYS A 17 -17.97 -5.13 -21.27
CA LYS A 17 -17.22 -5.54 -20.07
C LYS A 17 -18.13 -6.07 -18.97
N MET A 18 -19.29 -5.45 -18.74
CA MET A 18 -20.30 -5.95 -17.81
C MET A 18 -20.84 -7.32 -18.22
N LYS A 19 -21.11 -7.53 -19.52
CA LYS A 19 -21.55 -8.83 -20.04
C LYS A 19 -20.46 -9.90 -19.93
N ASP A 20 -19.22 -9.55 -20.24
CA ASP A 20 -18.09 -10.46 -20.12
C ASP A 20 -17.85 -10.85 -18.65
N ALA A 21 -17.95 -9.89 -17.72
CA ALA A 21 -17.92 -10.15 -16.28
C ALA A 21 -19.07 -11.05 -15.81
N ASP A 22 -20.30 -10.83 -16.29
CA ASP A 22 -21.47 -11.66 -15.93
C ASP A 22 -21.34 -13.11 -16.43
N ASN A 23 -20.82 -13.29 -17.65
CA ASN A 23 -20.51 -14.61 -18.21
C ASN A 23 -19.45 -15.34 -17.38
N ARG A 24 -18.38 -14.63 -16.99
CA ARG A 24 -17.30 -15.19 -16.15
C ARG A 24 -17.79 -15.51 -14.75
N LYS A 25 -18.61 -14.63 -14.15
CA LYS A 25 -19.28 -14.86 -12.87
C LYS A 25 -20.05 -16.19 -12.88
N TYR A 26 -20.89 -16.42 -13.88
CA TYR A 26 -21.69 -17.64 -13.97
C TYR A 26 -20.81 -18.91 -14.00
N LEU A 27 -19.75 -18.90 -14.82
CA LEU A 27 -18.81 -20.02 -14.90
C LEU A 27 -18.07 -20.24 -13.57
N LEU A 28 -17.61 -19.17 -12.93
CA LEU A 28 -16.92 -19.25 -11.64
C LEU A 28 -17.83 -19.78 -10.53
N ILE A 29 -19.06 -19.26 -10.43
CA ILE A 29 -20.04 -19.73 -9.45
C ILE A 29 -20.34 -21.21 -9.66
N LYS A 30 -20.51 -21.66 -10.91
CA LYS A 30 -20.75 -23.07 -11.22
C LYS A 30 -19.58 -23.94 -10.73
N ASN A 31 -18.35 -23.58 -11.09
CA ASN A 31 -17.16 -24.33 -10.70
C ASN A 31 -16.98 -24.35 -9.17
N LEU A 32 -17.19 -23.23 -8.49
CA LEU A 32 -17.11 -23.14 -7.03
C LEU A 32 -18.21 -23.97 -6.34
N TYR A 33 -19.44 -24.01 -6.87
CA TYR A 33 -20.50 -24.88 -6.35
C TYR A 33 -20.17 -26.37 -6.51
N GLU A 34 -19.50 -26.75 -7.59
CA GLU A 34 -19.00 -28.12 -7.72
C GLU A 34 -17.97 -28.47 -6.63
N MET A 35 -17.18 -27.50 -6.15
CA MET A 35 -16.23 -27.67 -5.05
C MET A 35 -16.88 -27.68 -3.67
N SER A 36 -17.92 -26.86 -3.43
CA SER A 36 -18.62 -26.80 -2.14
C SER A 36 -19.37 -28.10 -1.82
N ASN A 37 -19.65 -28.94 -2.83
CA ASN A 37 -20.28 -30.25 -2.68
C ASN A 37 -19.30 -31.36 -2.23
N LEU A 38 -18.08 -31.02 -1.83
CA LEU A 38 -17.13 -31.98 -1.29
C LEU A 38 -17.61 -32.49 0.07
N THR A 39 -17.80 -33.80 0.20
CA THR A 39 -18.30 -34.42 1.44
C THR A 39 -17.38 -35.56 1.87
N TYR A 40 -17.23 -35.72 3.19
CA TYR A 40 -16.54 -36.85 3.81
C TYR A 40 -17.47 -37.55 4.81
N GLY A 41 -17.36 -38.89 4.90
CA GLY A 41 -18.25 -39.72 5.72
C GLY A 41 -18.06 -39.49 7.22
N LYS A 42 -19.14 -39.58 8.01
CA LYS A 42 -19.08 -39.48 9.47
C LYS A 42 -18.34 -40.68 10.07
N SER A 43 -17.36 -40.42 10.93
CA SER A 43 -16.62 -41.41 11.72
C SER A 43 -16.25 -40.83 13.08
N SER A 44 -15.88 -41.69 14.04
CA SER A 44 -15.61 -41.33 15.44
C SER A 44 -14.12 -41.26 15.80
N ARG A 45 -13.21 -41.33 14.82
CA ARG A 45 -11.76 -41.24 15.08
C ARG A 45 -11.29 -39.79 15.07
N GLU A 46 -10.32 -39.48 15.92
CA GLU A 46 -9.70 -38.14 16.01
C GLU A 46 -9.16 -37.65 14.67
N SER A 47 -8.50 -38.52 13.90
CA SER A 47 -7.97 -38.20 12.57
C SER A 47 -9.07 -37.90 11.53
N ASP A 48 -10.27 -38.47 11.68
CA ASP A 48 -11.44 -38.13 10.86
C ASP A 48 -12.00 -36.75 11.20
N TYR A 49 -11.98 -36.36 12.48
CA TYR A 49 -12.35 -35.00 12.91
C TYR A 49 -11.42 -33.94 12.33
N ILE A 50 -10.12 -34.21 12.24
CA ILE A 50 -9.15 -33.31 11.60
C ILE A 50 -9.47 -33.13 10.11
N ILE A 51 -9.80 -34.21 9.40
CA ILE A 51 -10.20 -34.13 7.99
C ILE A 51 -11.49 -33.33 7.83
N LEU A 52 -12.50 -33.58 8.67
CA LEU A 52 -13.78 -32.85 8.64
C LEU A 52 -13.60 -31.35 8.94
N ASP A 53 -12.75 -31.00 9.90
CA ASP A 53 -12.43 -29.61 10.23
C ASP A 53 -11.75 -28.90 9.04
N ARG A 54 -10.75 -29.53 8.41
CA ARG A 54 -10.08 -28.98 7.22
C ARG A 54 -11.01 -28.90 6.01
N LEU A 55 -11.92 -29.86 5.87
CA LEU A 55 -12.95 -29.83 4.84
C LEU A 55 -13.92 -28.65 5.07
N GLY A 56 -14.33 -28.43 6.32
CA GLY A 56 -15.15 -27.26 6.70
C GLY A 56 -14.46 -25.95 6.37
N GLU A 57 -13.19 -25.78 6.76
CA GLU A 57 -12.40 -24.60 6.42
C GLU A 57 -12.28 -24.36 4.90
N PHE A 58 -12.20 -25.42 4.11
CA PHE A 58 -12.16 -25.33 2.65
C PHE A 58 -13.51 -24.88 2.08
N ILE A 59 -14.61 -25.51 2.50
CA ILE A 59 -15.97 -25.17 2.07
C ILE A 59 -16.33 -23.73 2.45
N ASP A 60 -16.00 -23.31 3.67
CA ASP A 60 -16.22 -21.95 4.15
C ASP A 60 -15.52 -20.91 3.25
N GLU A 61 -14.30 -21.21 2.78
CA GLU A 61 -13.57 -20.32 1.89
C GLU A 61 -14.17 -20.30 0.48
N VAL A 62 -14.61 -21.46 -0.05
CA VAL A 62 -15.37 -21.53 -1.32
C VAL A 62 -16.64 -20.68 -1.23
N ASP A 63 -17.39 -20.78 -0.14
CA ASP A 63 -18.61 -20.02 0.07
C ASP A 63 -18.34 -18.51 0.17
N ARG A 64 -17.21 -18.11 0.78
CA ARG A 64 -16.76 -16.71 0.77
C ARG A 64 -16.47 -16.22 -0.64
N TYR A 65 -15.79 -17.01 -1.47
CA TYR A 65 -15.56 -16.67 -2.88
C TYR A 65 -16.89 -16.49 -3.63
N ILE A 66 -17.83 -17.42 -3.48
CA ILE A 66 -19.16 -17.33 -4.11
C ILE A 66 -19.90 -16.07 -3.66
N LYS A 67 -19.89 -15.78 -2.36
CA LYS A 67 -20.55 -14.59 -1.78
C LYS A 67 -20.02 -13.30 -2.40
N HIS A 68 -18.69 -13.14 -2.51
CA HIS A 68 -18.11 -11.92 -3.08
C HIS A 68 -18.31 -11.83 -4.59
N ILE A 69 -18.19 -12.95 -5.33
CA ILE A 69 -18.50 -12.97 -6.76
C ILE A 69 -19.95 -12.54 -7.04
N ARG A 70 -20.90 -12.88 -6.15
CA ARG A 70 -22.30 -12.46 -6.24
C ARG A 70 -22.55 -10.98 -5.98
N LEU A 71 -21.63 -10.25 -5.34
CA LEU A 71 -21.76 -8.80 -5.17
C LEU A 71 -21.83 -8.08 -6.53
N PHE A 72 -21.32 -8.70 -7.60
CA PHE A 72 -21.43 -8.18 -8.95
C PHE A 72 -22.89 -7.95 -9.39
N ASP A 73 -23.86 -8.71 -8.87
CA ASP A 73 -25.29 -8.49 -9.16
C ASP A 73 -25.81 -7.18 -8.56
N ASN A 74 -25.26 -6.75 -7.43
CA ASN A 74 -25.57 -5.44 -6.83
C ASN A 74 -24.86 -4.30 -7.59
N GLY A 75 -23.70 -4.59 -8.17
CA GLY A 75 -22.87 -3.65 -8.95
C GLY A 75 -23.50 -3.12 -10.24
N LYS A 76 -24.42 -3.88 -10.86
CA LYS A 76 -24.92 -3.65 -12.24
C LYS A 76 -25.54 -2.27 -12.53
N ASN A 77 -25.86 -1.48 -11.49
CA ASN A 77 -26.45 -0.14 -11.62
C ASN A 77 -25.46 1.00 -11.30
N GLY A 78 -24.16 0.80 -11.52
CA GLY A 78 -23.13 1.80 -11.20
C GLY A 78 -22.80 1.88 -9.71
N ASP A 79 -23.03 0.79 -8.96
CA ASP A 79 -22.63 0.69 -7.56
C ASP A 79 -21.12 0.41 -7.48
N ILE A 80 -20.36 1.51 -7.51
CA ILE A 80 -18.89 1.56 -7.40
C ILE A 80 -18.40 0.73 -6.20
N LYS A 81 -19.12 0.80 -5.06
CA LYS A 81 -18.73 0.14 -3.82
C LYS A 81 -18.73 -1.38 -3.97
N ALA A 82 -19.73 -1.94 -4.67
CA ALA A 82 -19.78 -3.38 -4.91
C ALA A 82 -18.59 -3.86 -5.75
N TYR A 83 -18.14 -3.09 -6.75
CA TYR A 83 -16.96 -3.44 -7.54
C TYR A 83 -15.66 -3.37 -6.73
N GLU A 84 -15.53 -2.32 -5.90
CA GLU A 84 -14.40 -2.17 -4.98
C GLU A 84 -14.33 -3.37 -4.01
N ASP A 85 -15.42 -3.70 -3.32
CA ASP A 85 -15.46 -4.81 -2.36
C ASP A 85 -15.04 -6.16 -2.97
N ILE A 86 -15.38 -6.40 -4.24
CA ILE A 86 -14.94 -7.59 -4.97
C ILE A 86 -13.41 -7.55 -5.17
N LEU A 87 -12.88 -6.46 -5.71
CA LEU A 87 -11.44 -6.32 -6.00
C LEU A 87 -10.60 -6.44 -4.72
N VAL A 88 -11.06 -5.84 -3.62
CA VAL A 88 -10.38 -5.89 -2.32
C VAL A 88 -10.36 -7.30 -1.75
N PHE A 89 -11.49 -8.01 -1.79
CA PHE A 89 -11.55 -9.40 -1.33
C PHE A 89 -10.56 -10.27 -2.11
N PHE A 90 -10.59 -10.20 -3.45
CA PHE A 90 -9.73 -11.04 -4.28
C PHE A 90 -8.27 -10.60 -4.30
N GLN A 91 -7.95 -9.35 -4.00
CA GLN A 91 -6.57 -8.99 -3.76
C GLN A 91 -6.01 -9.80 -2.58
N ASN A 92 -6.72 -9.77 -1.44
CA ASN A 92 -6.27 -10.39 -0.21
C ASN A 92 -6.35 -11.93 -0.26
N SER A 93 -7.35 -12.48 -0.93
CA SER A 93 -7.64 -13.90 -0.92
C SER A 93 -7.10 -14.67 -2.12
N PHE A 94 -6.70 -13.98 -3.19
CA PHE A 94 -6.22 -14.59 -4.43
C PHE A 94 -4.93 -13.96 -5.02
N CYS A 95 -4.82 -12.63 -5.12
CA CYS A 95 -3.66 -12.01 -5.79
C CYS A 95 -2.39 -11.98 -4.92
N ASP A 96 -2.53 -11.57 -3.65
CA ASP A 96 -1.41 -11.46 -2.70
C ASP A 96 -1.10 -12.83 -2.06
N SER A 97 -2.13 -13.64 -1.86
CA SER A 97 -2.03 -15.05 -1.45
C SER A 97 -3.16 -15.84 -2.08
N PHE A 98 -2.93 -17.12 -2.36
CA PHE A 98 -4.00 -17.99 -2.84
C PHE A 98 -4.57 -18.85 -1.70
N ILE A 99 -5.45 -18.26 -0.89
CA ILE A 99 -6.00 -18.88 0.33
C ILE A 99 -6.63 -20.23 0.02
N LEU A 100 -7.39 -20.32 -1.07
CA LEU A 100 -8.10 -21.53 -1.46
C LEU A 100 -7.13 -22.69 -1.77
N GLU A 101 -5.99 -22.41 -2.39
CA GLU A 101 -4.92 -23.38 -2.64
C GLU A 101 -4.27 -23.85 -1.32
N ASP A 102 -4.01 -22.94 -0.38
CA ASP A 102 -3.50 -23.28 0.96
C ASP A 102 -4.49 -24.19 1.72
N LYS A 103 -5.80 -23.91 1.64
CA LYS A 103 -6.83 -24.77 2.24
C LYS A 103 -6.87 -26.17 1.64
N ILE A 104 -6.78 -26.30 0.32
CA ILE A 104 -6.67 -27.62 -0.33
C ILE A 104 -5.39 -28.33 0.09
N THR A 105 -4.26 -27.63 0.15
CA THR A 105 -2.97 -28.19 0.55
C THR A 105 -3.03 -28.74 1.99
N LYS A 106 -3.66 -28.00 2.91
CA LYS A 106 -3.87 -28.45 4.30
C LYS A 106 -4.75 -29.69 4.38
N LEU A 107 -5.83 -29.74 3.59
CA LEU A 107 -6.69 -30.92 3.51
C LEU A 107 -5.93 -32.14 2.97
N ASN A 108 -5.13 -31.96 1.93
CA ASN A 108 -4.27 -33.01 1.37
C ASN A 108 -3.22 -33.52 2.38
N ASN A 109 -2.62 -32.62 3.17
CA ASN A 109 -1.69 -33.00 4.22
C ASN A 109 -2.36 -33.79 5.34
N ALA A 110 -3.59 -33.42 5.74
CA ALA A 110 -4.36 -34.18 6.71
C ALA A 110 -4.65 -35.62 6.22
N ILE A 111 -4.99 -35.80 4.94
CA ILE A 111 -5.20 -37.12 4.33
C ILE A 111 -3.91 -37.95 4.32
N LYS A 112 -2.77 -37.34 4.00
CA LYS A 112 -1.46 -38.03 4.03
C LYS A 112 -1.08 -38.47 5.44
N SER A 113 -1.33 -37.65 6.45
CA SER A 113 -1.10 -37.99 7.86
C SER A 113 -1.98 -39.18 8.27
N TYR A 114 -3.28 -39.15 7.96
CA TYR A 114 -4.19 -40.26 8.23
C TYR A 114 -3.67 -41.58 7.64
N LYS A 115 -3.22 -41.57 6.37
CA LYS A 115 -2.70 -42.78 5.70
C LYS A 115 -1.42 -43.30 6.33
N SER A 116 -0.57 -42.41 6.84
CA SER A 116 0.67 -42.79 7.53
C SER A 116 0.37 -43.47 8.86
N GLU A 117 -0.53 -42.89 9.67
CA GLU A 117 -1.01 -43.48 10.92
C GLU A 117 -1.67 -44.84 10.68
N GLU A 118 -2.50 -44.97 9.64
CA GLU A 118 -3.15 -46.23 9.28
C GLU A 118 -2.14 -47.32 8.89
N LYS A 119 -1.07 -46.97 8.16
CA LYS A 119 0.00 -47.90 7.82
C LYS A 119 0.76 -48.38 9.05
N GLU A 120 1.08 -47.48 9.99
CA GLU A 120 1.74 -47.84 11.24
C GLU A 120 0.86 -48.74 12.11
N HIS A 121 -0.44 -48.45 12.20
CA HIS A 121 -1.40 -49.29 12.92
C HIS A 121 -1.54 -50.68 12.27
N LYS A 122 -1.60 -50.77 10.94
CA LYS A 122 -1.65 -52.06 10.22
C LYS A 122 -0.37 -52.88 10.40
N GLN A 123 0.80 -52.24 10.46
CA GLN A 123 2.08 -52.93 10.73
C GLN A 123 2.17 -53.48 12.16
N LYS A 124 1.52 -52.82 13.13
CA LYS A 124 1.47 -53.27 14.54
C LYS A 124 0.41 -54.36 14.80
N THR A 125 -0.57 -54.54 13.91
CA THR A 125 -1.74 -55.41 14.14
C THR A 125 -1.76 -56.56 13.13
N THR A 126 -1.03 -57.63 13.41
CA THR A 126 -0.75 -58.71 12.43
C THR A 126 -1.86 -59.74 12.20
N LEU A 127 -3.07 -59.60 12.77
CA LEU A 127 -3.99 -60.75 12.89
C LEU A 127 -5.45 -60.60 12.47
N PHE A 128 -5.93 -59.46 12.00
CA PHE A 128 -7.26 -59.39 11.36
C PHE A 128 -7.26 -58.40 10.19
N GLN A 129 -7.34 -58.92 8.97
CA GLN A 129 -7.62 -58.14 7.76
C GLN A 129 -9.09 -57.74 7.75
N ILE A 130 -9.44 -56.70 8.51
CA ILE A 130 -10.66 -55.96 8.26
C ILE A 130 -10.31 -54.91 7.21
N GLU A 131 -10.64 -55.18 5.95
CA GLU A 131 -10.75 -54.11 4.94
C GLU A 131 -11.89 -53.19 5.39
N SER A 132 -11.54 -52.16 6.16
CA SER A 132 -12.53 -51.20 6.66
C SER A 132 -13.06 -50.37 5.50
N SER A 133 -14.38 -50.25 5.39
CA SER A 133 -15.11 -49.32 4.50
C SER A 133 -14.64 -47.85 4.55
N ASN A 134 -13.84 -47.48 5.55
CA ASN A 134 -13.27 -46.15 5.69
C ASN A 134 -12.12 -45.89 4.70
N SER A 135 -11.46 -46.93 4.18
CA SER A 135 -10.41 -46.77 3.17
C SER A 135 -10.98 -46.27 1.83
N SER A 136 -12.18 -46.71 1.45
CA SER A 136 -12.82 -46.26 0.21
C SER A 136 -13.24 -44.79 0.26
N ASN A 137 -13.79 -44.32 1.39
CA ASN A 137 -14.18 -42.91 1.55
C ASN A 137 -12.99 -41.94 1.43
N ILE A 138 -11.81 -42.34 1.93
CA ILE A 138 -10.59 -41.53 1.83
C ILE A 138 -10.01 -41.56 0.42
N ILE A 139 -10.06 -42.70 -0.26
CA ILE A 139 -9.65 -42.82 -1.66
C ILE A 139 -10.56 -41.93 -2.55
N ASP A 140 -11.87 -41.96 -2.32
CA ASP A 140 -12.83 -41.12 -3.05
C ASP A 140 -12.60 -39.64 -2.80
N LEU A 141 -12.34 -39.25 -1.54
CA LEU A 141 -12.01 -37.87 -1.17
C LEU A 141 -10.72 -37.40 -1.86
N GLU A 142 -9.68 -38.23 -1.87
CA GLU A 142 -8.40 -37.90 -2.54
C GLU A 142 -8.57 -37.75 -4.06
N LEU A 143 -9.36 -38.62 -4.70
CA LEU A 143 -9.66 -38.51 -6.13
C LEU A 143 -10.41 -37.20 -6.44
N LYS A 144 -11.37 -36.81 -5.60
CA LYS A 144 -12.09 -35.54 -5.73
C LYS A 144 -11.17 -34.33 -5.53
N ILE A 145 -10.29 -34.38 -4.53
CA ILE A 145 -9.34 -33.29 -4.28
C ILE A 145 -8.38 -33.12 -5.45
N LYS A 146 -7.84 -34.21 -6.02
CA LYS A 146 -6.99 -34.14 -7.22
C LYS A 146 -7.72 -33.50 -8.40
N LYS A 147 -9.01 -33.87 -8.61
CA LYS A 147 -9.85 -33.24 -9.63
C LYS A 147 -9.98 -31.72 -9.38
N TYR A 148 -10.17 -31.32 -8.12
CA TYR A 148 -10.29 -29.91 -7.76
C TYR A 148 -8.98 -29.12 -7.84
N GLU A 149 -7.83 -29.72 -7.52
CA GLU A 149 -6.52 -29.10 -7.76
C GLU A 149 -6.31 -28.81 -9.25
N LEU A 150 -6.68 -29.75 -10.12
CA LEU A 150 -6.65 -29.53 -11.57
C LEU A 150 -7.61 -28.41 -11.99
N MET A 151 -8.83 -28.40 -11.46
CA MET A 151 -9.82 -27.36 -11.76
C MET A 151 -9.39 -25.98 -11.27
N LEU A 152 -8.74 -25.88 -10.10
CA LEU A 152 -8.16 -24.65 -9.59
C LEU A 152 -7.13 -24.11 -10.58
N ASN A 153 -6.15 -24.93 -10.92
CA ASN A 153 -4.98 -24.52 -11.70
C ASN A 153 -5.30 -24.19 -13.16
N HIS A 154 -6.23 -24.93 -13.77
CA HIS A 154 -6.52 -24.79 -15.20
C HIS A 154 -7.76 -23.94 -15.52
N GLU A 155 -8.74 -23.86 -14.61
CA GLU A 155 -10.00 -23.14 -14.87
C GLU A 155 -10.20 -21.97 -13.93
N LEU A 156 -10.13 -22.20 -12.61
CA LEU A 156 -10.52 -21.20 -11.61
C LEU A 156 -9.57 -20.00 -11.58
N ILE A 157 -8.25 -20.23 -11.53
CA ILE A 157 -7.25 -19.15 -11.51
C ILE A 157 -7.42 -18.22 -12.72
N HIS A 158 -7.55 -18.80 -13.92
CA HIS A 158 -7.72 -18.02 -15.14
C HIS A 158 -9.06 -17.27 -15.12
N GLY A 159 -10.15 -17.96 -14.77
CA GLY A 159 -11.48 -17.37 -14.71
C GLY A 159 -11.57 -16.21 -13.71
N ILE A 160 -10.93 -16.34 -12.54
CA ILE A 160 -10.87 -15.28 -11.52
C ILE A 160 -10.11 -14.09 -12.09
N ARG A 161 -8.95 -14.28 -12.70
CA ARG A 161 -8.17 -13.17 -13.29
C ARG A 161 -8.97 -12.41 -14.34
N GLU A 162 -9.64 -13.10 -15.25
CA GLU A 162 -10.48 -12.45 -16.27
C GLU A 162 -11.69 -11.72 -15.67
N PHE A 163 -12.31 -12.30 -14.65
CA PHE A 163 -13.42 -11.67 -13.95
C PHE A 163 -12.98 -10.38 -13.25
N LEU A 164 -11.89 -10.42 -12.49
CA LEU A 164 -11.33 -9.26 -11.80
C LEU A 164 -10.84 -8.20 -12.77
N ASP A 165 -10.23 -8.60 -13.88
CA ASP A 165 -9.80 -7.66 -14.92
C ASP A 165 -11.01 -6.88 -15.44
N ASN A 166 -12.09 -7.56 -15.83
CA ASN A 166 -13.30 -6.89 -16.28
C ASN A 166 -13.90 -5.96 -15.22
N ILE A 167 -13.91 -6.35 -13.94
CA ILE A 167 -14.37 -5.47 -12.84
C ILE A 167 -13.48 -4.24 -12.71
N ASN A 168 -12.16 -4.40 -12.77
CA ASN A 168 -11.22 -3.28 -12.71
C ASN A 168 -11.43 -2.28 -13.86
N TYR A 169 -11.67 -2.78 -15.08
CA TYR A 169 -12.04 -1.94 -16.23
C TYR A 169 -13.37 -1.21 -16.01
N ILE A 170 -14.40 -1.90 -15.52
CA ILE A 170 -15.72 -1.30 -15.24
C ILE A 170 -15.57 -0.19 -14.20
N LEU A 171 -14.93 -0.49 -13.06
CA LEU A 171 -14.70 0.47 -11.98
C LEU A 171 -13.94 1.70 -12.45
N PHE A 172 -12.87 1.51 -13.24
CA PHE A 172 -12.11 2.61 -13.80
C PHE A 172 -12.97 3.51 -14.70
N CYS A 173 -13.78 2.92 -15.58
CA CYS A 173 -14.66 3.67 -16.46
C CYS A 173 -15.76 4.42 -15.69
N GLU A 174 -16.40 3.78 -14.71
CA GLU A 174 -17.44 4.38 -13.86
C GLU A 174 -16.88 5.57 -13.05
N ASN A 175 -15.68 5.43 -12.48
CA ASN A 175 -15.01 6.52 -11.76
C ASN A 175 -14.69 7.71 -12.68
N LEU A 176 -14.20 7.46 -13.89
CA LEU A 176 -13.98 8.53 -14.87
C LEU A 176 -15.29 9.17 -15.34
N LEU A 177 -16.35 8.40 -15.52
CA LEU A 177 -17.67 8.92 -15.87
C LEU A 177 -18.25 9.77 -14.74
N PHE A 178 -18.06 9.38 -13.48
CA PHE A 178 -18.44 10.18 -12.32
C PHE A 178 -17.69 11.53 -12.28
N LEU A 179 -16.38 11.51 -12.54
CA LEU A 179 -15.56 12.72 -12.65
C LEU A 179 -16.07 13.67 -13.75
N ILE A 180 -16.43 13.13 -14.92
CA ILE A 180 -17.02 13.89 -16.04
C ILE A 180 -18.43 14.39 -15.70
N GLY A 181 -19.25 13.59 -15.01
CA GLY A 181 -20.62 13.93 -14.63
C GLY A 181 -20.68 15.11 -13.67
N ASN A 182 -19.84 15.10 -12.63
CA ASN A 182 -19.71 16.21 -11.67
C ASN A 182 -19.26 17.51 -12.34
N TYR A 183 -18.50 17.40 -13.44
CA TYR A 183 -18.04 18.55 -14.22
C TYR A 183 -19.17 19.27 -14.98
N ASN A 184 -20.24 18.57 -15.38
CA ASN A 184 -21.38 19.20 -16.07
C ASN A 184 -22.33 19.95 -15.12
N ILE A 185 -22.21 19.72 -13.80
CA ILE A 185 -23.12 20.24 -12.77
C ILE A 185 -22.50 21.44 -12.03
N GLU A 186 -21.18 21.46 -11.83
CA GLU A 186 -20.50 22.55 -11.11
C GLU A 186 -20.00 23.65 -12.06
N GLU A 187 -20.60 24.84 -11.99
CA GLU A 187 -20.18 26.02 -12.74
C GLU A 187 -18.71 26.41 -12.51
N ARG A 188 -18.10 26.88 -13.59
CA ARG A 188 -16.75 27.44 -13.74
C ARG A 188 -16.39 28.45 -12.64
N SER A 189 -15.64 28.03 -11.62
CA SER A 189 -14.42 28.72 -11.16
C SER A 189 -13.87 28.10 -9.86
N ARG A 190 -12.57 27.74 -9.87
CA ARG A 190 -11.68 27.39 -8.73
C ARG A 190 -11.39 25.91 -8.39
N TYR A 191 -11.82 24.91 -9.16
CA TYR A 191 -11.57 23.49 -8.82
C TYR A 191 -10.84 22.67 -9.90
N ASN A 192 -9.87 23.24 -10.63
CA ASN A 192 -9.17 22.49 -11.70
C ASN A 192 -8.05 21.58 -11.17
N GLU A 193 -7.33 21.96 -10.11
CA GLU A 193 -6.21 21.16 -9.56
C GLU A 193 -6.69 19.87 -8.89
N ASN A 194 -7.75 19.94 -8.08
CA ASN A 194 -8.30 18.76 -7.39
C ASN A 194 -8.79 17.67 -8.37
N LYS A 195 -9.27 18.05 -9.56
CA LYS A 195 -9.84 17.12 -10.55
C LYS A 195 -8.76 16.38 -11.34
N ILE A 196 -7.61 17.01 -11.61
CA ILE A 196 -6.45 16.33 -12.19
C ILE A 196 -5.91 15.29 -11.19
N VAL A 197 -5.84 15.67 -9.91
CA VAL A 197 -5.43 14.76 -8.82
C VAL A 197 -6.38 13.56 -8.69
N GLU A 198 -7.69 13.75 -8.82
CA GLU A 198 -8.67 12.65 -8.84
C GLU A 198 -8.49 11.72 -10.05
N MET A 199 -8.24 12.29 -11.24
CA MET A 199 -7.93 11.49 -12.43
C MET A 199 -6.64 10.67 -12.24
N GLU A 200 -5.59 11.29 -11.70
CA GLU A 200 -4.31 10.63 -11.37
C GLU A 200 -4.52 9.45 -10.44
N LYS A 201 -5.35 9.66 -9.40
CA LYS A 201 -5.74 8.65 -8.43
C LYS A 201 -6.48 7.48 -9.07
N TYR A 202 -7.46 7.72 -9.94
CA TYR A 202 -8.20 6.63 -10.61
C TYR A 202 -7.31 5.83 -11.56
N ILE A 203 -6.46 6.50 -12.34
CA ILE A 203 -5.50 5.83 -13.24
C ILE A 203 -4.48 5.03 -12.43
N GLY A 204 -3.95 5.59 -11.34
CA GLY A 204 -3.01 4.93 -10.45
C GLY A 204 -3.59 3.65 -9.83
N THR A 205 -4.82 3.73 -9.31
CA THR A 205 -5.54 2.57 -8.75
C THR A 205 -5.80 1.50 -9.81
N PHE A 206 -6.25 1.88 -11.01
CA PHE A 206 -6.47 0.96 -12.12
C PHE A 206 -5.21 0.18 -12.48
N LEU A 207 -4.06 0.86 -12.60
CA LEU A 207 -2.77 0.23 -12.88
C LEU A 207 -2.29 -0.67 -11.74
N TRP A 208 -2.48 -0.23 -10.49
CA TRP A 208 -2.11 -0.99 -9.30
C TRP A 208 -2.83 -2.35 -9.27
N ILE A 209 -4.15 -2.32 -9.42
CA ILE A 209 -4.99 -3.52 -9.42
C ILE A 209 -4.66 -4.40 -10.62
N ASN A 210 -4.45 -3.81 -11.81
CA ASN A 210 -4.06 -4.59 -12.99
C ASN A 210 -2.74 -5.35 -12.76
N ASN A 211 -1.73 -4.70 -12.17
CA ASN A 211 -0.47 -5.34 -11.85
C ASN A 211 -0.65 -6.47 -10.82
N LYS A 212 -1.54 -6.30 -9.81
CA LYS A 212 -1.88 -7.35 -8.84
C LYS A 212 -2.58 -8.54 -9.49
N ILE A 213 -3.54 -8.30 -10.37
CA ILE A 213 -4.29 -9.36 -11.08
C ILE A 213 -3.37 -10.21 -11.95
N TYR A 214 -2.40 -9.61 -12.63
CA TYR A 214 -1.52 -10.32 -13.57
C TYR A 214 -0.17 -10.72 -12.99
N ASN A 215 0.24 -10.14 -11.85
CA ASN A 215 1.58 -10.25 -11.26
C ASN A 215 2.69 -10.04 -12.31
N LYS A 216 2.51 -9.05 -13.19
CA LYS A 216 3.38 -8.82 -14.35
C LYS A 216 3.79 -7.36 -14.44
N LYS A 217 5.10 -7.13 -14.40
CA LYS A 217 5.66 -5.80 -14.67
C LYS A 217 5.42 -5.41 -16.12
N LEU A 218 4.81 -4.24 -16.30
CA LEU A 218 4.68 -3.58 -17.60
C LEU A 218 5.71 -2.46 -17.67
N SER A 219 6.31 -2.29 -18.86
CA SER A 219 7.14 -1.12 -19.11
C SER A 219 6.29 0.14 -19.18
N GLU A 220 6.90 1.28 -18.95
CA GLU A 220 6.24 2.60 -19.05
C GLU A 220 5.43 2.74 -20.35
N ILE A 221 6.01 2.35 -21.49
CA ILE A 221 5.35 2.37 -22.81
C ILE A 221 4.06 1.52 -22.81
N LYS A 222 4.10 0.32 -22.22
CA LYS A 222 2.94 -0.57 -22.14
C LYS A 222 1.88 -0.04 -21.18
N LEU A 223 2.28 0.61 -20.09
CA LEU A 223 1.36 1.25 -19.15
C LEU A 223 0.64 2.43 -19.81
N LYS A 224 1.37 3.29 -20.54
CA LYS A 224 0.77 4.40 -21.30
C LYS A 224 -0.20 3.88 -22.36
N SER A 225 0.19 2.86 -23.12
CA SER A 225 -0.70 2.21 -24.11
C SER A 225 -1.96 1.68 -23.42
N LEU A 226 -1.80 0.93 -22.32
CA LEU A 226 -2.91 0.35 -21.58
C LEU A 226 -3.93 1.43 -21.16
N ILE A 227 -3.47 2.54 -20.57
CA ILE A 227 -4.36 3.63 -20.13
C ILE A 227 -5.05 4.27 -21.35
N ASN A 228 -4.27 4.65 -22.37
CA ASN A 228 -4.80 5.32 -23.56
C ASN A 228 -5.80 4.43 -24.31
N ASP A 229 -5.46 3.16 -24.53
CA ASP A 229 -6.31 2.18 -25.21
C ASP A 229 -7.61 1.97 -24.43
N THR A 230 -7.55 1.94 -23.09
CA THR A 230 -8.74 1.82 -22.24
C THR A 230 -9.65 3.03 -22.38
N ILE A 231 -9.10 4.23 -22.25
CA ILE A 231 -9.85 5.48 -22.35
C ILE A 231 -10.47 5.65 -23.75
N HIS A 232 -9.70 5.32 -24.78
CA HIS A 232 -10.14 5.39 -26.17
C HIS A 232 -11.23 4.36 -26.47
N GLN A 233 -11.04 3.10 -26.09
CA GLN A 233 -12.04 2.05 -26.29
C GLN A 233 -13.34 2.31 -25.52
N ALA A 234 -13.25 2.94 -24.34
CA ALA A 234 -14.41 3.35 -23.56
C ALA A 234 -15.13 4.60 -24.13
N GLY A 235 -14.61 5.24 -25.18
CA GLY A 235 -15.19 6.46 -25.74
C GLY A 235 -15.12 7.66 -24.78
N LEU A 236 -14.18 7.64 -23.83
CA LEU A 236 -14.05 8.67 -22.79
C LEU A 236 -13.11 9.81 -23.20
N GLU A 237 -12.28 9.62 -24.23
CA GLU A 237 -11.26 10.59 -24.66
C GLU A 237 -11.86 11.99 -24.93
N GLU A 238 -12.85 12.11 -25.82
CA GLU A 238 -13.46 13.41 -26.13
C GLU A 238 -14.17 14.05 -24.93
N SER A 239 -14.68 13.21 -24.02
CA SER A 239 -15.41 13.70 -22.84
C SER A 239 -14.47 14.20 -21.74
N LEU A 240 -13.34 13.52 -21.55
CA LEU A 240 -12.27 13.99 -20.67
C LEU A 240 -11.67 15.30 -21.21
N LEU A 241 -11.48 15.42 -22.53
CA LEU A 241 -10.98 16.66 -23.15
C LEU A 241 -11.98 17.83 -23.08
N SER A 242 -13.27 17.54 -22.85
CA SER A 242 -14.28 18.57 -22.61
C SER A 242 -14.23 19.16 -21.19
N VAL A 243 -13.45 18.53 -20.30
CA VAL A 243 -13.20 18.99 -18.92
C VAL A 243 -12.25 20.21 -18.95
N THR A 244 -12.65 21.31 -18.31
CA THR A 244 -11.92 22.59 -18.31
C THR A 244 -10.56 22.36 -17.66
N GLY A 245 -9.49 22.73 -18.35
CA GLY A 245 -8.11 22.56 -17.87
C GLY A 245 -7.46 21.24 -18.27
N LEU A 246 -8.19 20.32 -18.90
CA LEU A 246 -7.69 19.02 -19.35
C LEU A 246 -7.47 19.04 -20.87
N THR A 247 -6.33 19.58 -21.31
CA THR A 247 -5.94 19.53 -22.73
C THR A 247 -5.32 18.17 -23.07
N LYS A 248 -5.22 17.84 -24.36
CA LYS A 248 -4.56 16.61 -24.83
C LYS A 248 -3.11 16.52 -24.34
N GLU A 249 -2.43 17.65 -24.25
CA GLU A 249 -1.08 17.75 -23.72
C GLU A 249 -1.03 17.48 -22.21
N VAL A 250 -1.92 18.11 -21.42
CA VAL A 250 -2.01 17.89 -19.96
C VAL A 250 -2.34 16.42 -19.67
N MET A 251 -3.35 15.86 -20.34
CA MET A 251 -3.72 14.45 -20.20
C MET A 251 -2.56 13.50 -20.54
N GLY A 252 -1.86 13.76 -21.66
CA GLY A 252 -0.70 12.98 -22.06
C GLY A 252 0.45 13.05 -21.07
N ASN A 253 0.72 14.24 -20.52
CA ASN A 253 1.74 14.45 -19.49
C ASN A 253 1.36 13.75 -18.18
N THR A 254 0.11 13.87 -17.73
CA THR A 254 -0.41 13.19 -16.53
C THR A 254 -0.28 11.67 -16.66
N ILE A 255 -0.78 11.08 -17.75
CA ILE A 255 -0.63 9.64 -18.02
C ILE A 255 0.85 9.26 -18.08
N GLY A 256 1.68 10.11 -18.66
CA GLY A 256 3.12 9.93 -18.75
C GLY A 256 3.79 9.86 -17.39
N ASN A 257 3.49 10.81 -16.51
CA ASN A 257 4.03 10.91 -15.15
C ASN A 257 3.59 9.71 -14.30
N ILE A 258 2.30 9.35 -14.33
CA ILE A 258 1.80 8.18 -13.60
C ILE A 258 2.48 6.90 -14.07
N ALA A 259 2.63 6.69 -15.38
CA ALA A 259 3.30 5.52 -15.92
C ALA A 259 4.78 5.46 -15.49
N ALA A 260 5.47 6.59 -15.47
CA ALA A 260 6.85 6.69 -15.02
C ALA A 260 6.96 6.37 -13.52
N ASP A 261 6.14 7.02 -12.69
CA ASP A 261 6.06 6.78 -11.24
C ASP A 261 5.74 5.32 -10.94
N PHE A 262 4.76 4.75 -11.62
CA PHE A 262 4.37 3.35 -11.44
C PHE A 262 5.48 2.37 -11.87
N THR A 263 6.22 2.68 -12.93
CA THR A 263 7.35 1.86 -13.37
C THR A 263 8.46 1.84 -12.32
N VAL A 264 8.80 2.99 -11.75
CA VAL A 264 9.74 3.10 -10.61
C VAL A 264 9.23 2.31 -9.41
N LEU A 265 7.94 2.44 -9.07
CA LEU A 265 7.32 1.72 -7.96
C LEU A 265 7.31 0.19 -8.15
N SER A 266 7.08 -0.29 -9.38
CA SER A 266 7.06 -1.72 -9.71
C SER A 266 8.46 -2.34 -9.79
N GLY A 267 9.50 -1.52 -10.06
CA GLY A 267 10.90 -1.93 -10.13
C GLY A 267 11.44 -2.50 -8.81
N GLU A 268 10.98 -1.97 -7.66
CA GLU A 268 11.48 -2.30 -6.32
C GLU A 268 10.85 -3.56 -5.69
N LEU A 269 9.77 -4.12 -6.27
CA LEU A 269 8.98 -5.23 -5.70
C LEU A 269 9.63 -6.63 -5.77
N THR A 270 10.75 -6.81 -6.48
CA THR A 270 11.24 -8.14 -6.92
C THR A 270 12.21 -8.90 -5.99
N LYS A 271 12.24 -8.64 -4.67
CA LYS A 271 13.16 -9.39 -3.79
C LYS A 271 12.55 -10.27 -2.70
N GLU A 272 11.27 -10.20 -2.37
CA GLU A 272 10.76 -10.98 -1.24
C GLU A 272 9.36 -11.53 -1.55
N ASN A 273 9.29 -12.83 -1.88
CA ASN A 273 8.04 -13.61 -1.83
C ASN A 273 7.57 -13.64 -0.36
N ILE A 274 6.41 -13.06 -0.07
CA ILE A 274 5.83 -13.10 1.28
C ILE A 274 4.37 -13.54 1.17
N ASP A 275 4.07 -14.56 1.95
CA ASP A 275 2.82 -15.26 2.14
C ASP A 275 1.84 -14.38 2.95
N LEU A 276 0.66 -14.05 2.39
CA LEU A 276 -0.22 -12.97 2.88
C LEU A 276 -1.71 -13.35 2.89
N ASN A 277 -2.18 -14.16 3.85
CA ASN A 277 -3.62 -14.37 4.07
C ASN A 277 -4.17 -13.35 5.09
N GLY A 278 -5.30 -12.69 4.79
CA GLY A 278 -6.17 -12.10 5.85
C GLY A 278 -7.01 -10.85 5.51
N ILE A 279 -8.16 -11.09 4.88
CA ILE A 279 -9.50 -10.44 4.93
C ILE A 279 -9.69 -9.05 5.60
N VAL A 280 -10.07 -8.09 4.75
CA VAL A 280 -11.19 -7.11 4.74
C VAL A 280 -11.83 -6.63 6.06
N THR A 281 -11.70 -5.32 6.34
CA THR A 281 -12.70 -4.49 7.04
C THR A 281 -12.71 -3.06 6.50
N ASP A 282 -13.91 -2.56 6.19
CA ASP A 282 -14.35 -1.21 5.75
C ASP A 282 -13.42 -0.45 4.78
N ASN A 283 -13.66 -0.66 3.48
CA ASN A 283 -12.63 -0.57 2.44
C ASN A 283 -12.58 0.73 1.60
N ASN A 284 -13.56 1.64 1.69
CA ASN A 284 -13.62 2.76 0.74
C ASN A 284 -12.52 3.82 0.97
N THR A 285 -12.04 4.04 2.19
CA THR A 285 -11.01 5.06 2.50
C THR A 285 -9.60 4.49 2.45
N VAL A 286 -9.43 3.21 2.83
CA VAL A 286 -8.15 2.57 3.12
C VAL A 286 -7.25 2.44 1.89
N PHE A 287 -7.81 2.11 0.72
CA PHE A 287 -7.03 1.97 -0.52
C PHE A 287 -6.44 3.29 -0.99
N TYR A 288 -7.30 4.29 -1.04
CA TYR A 288 -6.94 5.62 -1.49
C TYR A 288 -5.99 6.31 -0.52
N SER A 289 -6.27 6.21 0.78
CA SER A 289 -5.43 6.83 1.81
C SER A 289 -4.07 6.15 1.95
N ASN A 290 -3.97 4.83 1.78
CA ASN A 290 -2.68 4.13 1.82
C ASN A 290 -1.80 4.44 0.59
N PHE A 291 -2.39 4.60 -0.60
CA PHE A 291 -1.66 5.01 -1.79
C PHE A 291 -1.14 6.45 -1.66
N GLU A 292 -2.02 7.38 -1.28
CA GLU A 292 -1.67 8.79 -1.04
C GLU A 292 -0.60 8.94 0.05
N LEU A 293 -0.76 8.22 1.16
CA LEU A 293 0.22 8.18 2.23
C LEU A 293 1.56 7.61 1.75
N SER A 294 1.56 6.57 0.91
CA SER A 294 2.78 6.01 0.33
C SER A 294 3.50 7.00 -0.60
N LEU A 295 2.73 7.79 -1.36
CA LEU A 295 3.26 8.87 -2.20
C LEU A 295 3.86 9.98 -1.33
N ASN A 296 3.14 10.44 -0.31
CA ASN A 296 3.60 11.48 0.61
C ASN A 296 4.87 11.06 1.36
N LEU A 297 4.95 9.79 1.79
CA LEU A 297 6.16 9.23 2.38
C LEU A 297 7.32 9.14 1.40
N LYS A 298 7.07 8.82 0.13
CA LYS A 298 8.12 8.83 -0.91
C LYS A 298 8.70 10.24 -1.06
N THR A 299 7.84 11.24 -1.27
CA THR A 299 8.24 12.64 -1.41
C THR A 299 9.01 13.12 -0.19
N LEU A 300 8.55 12.77 1.01
CA LEU A 300 9.23 13.11 2.26
C LEU A 300 10.63 12.47 2.35
N ILE A 301 10.76 11.19 2.01
CA ILE A 301 12.05 10.49 1.98
C ILE A 301 12.99 11.14 0.95
N ASP A 302 12.49 11.46 -0.24
CA ASP A 302 13.29 12.09 -1.30
C ASP A 302 13.81 13.47 -0.84
N HIS A 303 12.99 14.25 -0.13
CA HIS A 303 13.41 15.51 0.50
C HIS A 303 14.44 15.31 1.62
N LEU A 304 14.24 14.33 2.51
CA LEU A 304 15.20 14.00 3.57
C LEU A 304 16.57 13.58 2.99
N VAL A 305 16.58 12.78 1.93
CA VAL A 305 17.81 12.31 1.25
C VAL A 305 18.51 13.44 0.49
N SER A 306 17.76 14.37 -0.09
CA SER A 306 18.29 15.47 -0.92
C SER A 306 18.55 16.76 -0.14
N ILE A 307 18.30 16.80 1.18
CA ILE A 307 18.37 18.03 1.98
C ILE A 307 19.71 18.76 1.89
N ASN A 308 20.81 18.03 1.71
CA ASN A 308 22.17 18.56 1.57
C ASN A 308 22.62 18.84 0.12
N LYS A 309 21.81 18.47 -0.89
CA LYS A 309 22.22 18.50 -2.32
C LYS A 309 21.61 19.64 -3.12
N ASN A 310 20.43 20.13 -2.76
CA ASN A 310 19.72 21.15 -3.55
C ASN A 310 19.98 22.56 -3.00
N ASN A 311 20.23 23.54 -3.87
CA ASN A 311 20.19 24.96 -3.51
C ASN A 311 18.78 25.56 -3.65
N ASP A 312 17.74 24.71 -3.73
CA ASP A 312 16.36 25.14 -3.87
C ASP A 312 15.96 26.06 -2.72
N THR A 313 15.64 27.29 -3.07
CA THR A 313 15.20 28.35 -2.16
C THR A 313 13.70 28.28 -1.85
N ASP A 314 12.99 27.30 -2.41
CA ASP A 314 11.53 27.21 -2.28
C ASP A 314 11.06 26.88 -0.86
N LEU A 315 11.93 26.29 -0.03
CA LEU A 315 11.69 26.00 1.38
C LEU A 315 12.26 27.06 2.34
N LEU A 316 12.86 28.13 1.82
CA LEU A 316 13.37 29.25 2.64
C LEU A 316 12.19 30.12 3.08
N LEU A 317 11.94 30.11 4.39
CA LEU A 317 11.03 31.01 5.07
C LEU A 317 11.36 32.47 4.71
N ASP A 318 10.35 33.21 4.23
CA ASP A 318 10.50 34.60 3.74
C ASP A 318 11.18 35.52 4.76
N GLU A 319 10.86 35.32 6.05
CA GLU A 319 11.41 36.09 7.18
C GLU A 319 12.94 35.93 7.35
N TYR A 320 13.53 34.83 6.84
CA TYR A 320 14.96 34.55 6.98
C TYR A 320 15.77 34.79 5.71
N LYS A 321 15.14 35.13 4.57
CA LYS A 321 15.81 35.35 3.27
C LYS A 321 16.89 36.43 3.29
N MET A 322 16.82 37.40 4.21
CA MET A 322 17.79 38.51 4.35
C MET A 322 18.82 38.31 5.48
N THR A 323 18.87 37.13 6.11
CA THR A 323 19.73 36.88 7.27
C THR A 323 21.20 36.84 6.90
N THR A 324 21.94 37.91 7.22
CA THR A 324 23.37 38.04 6.95
C THR A 324 24.14 38.67 8.12
N GLY A 325 25.47 38.49 8.14
CA GLY A 325 26.37 39.12 9.10
C GLY A 325 26.37 38.52 10.51
N LEU A 326 25.80 37.32 10.71
CA LEU A 326 25.77 36.65 12.01
C LEU A 326 27.16 36.32 12.55
N GLY A 327 28.16 36.15 11.68
CA GLY A 327 29.56 35.90 12.07
C GLY A 327 30.16 37.02 12.94
N HIS A 328 29.65 38.25 12.78
CA HIS A 328 30.15 39.46 13.46
C HIS A 328 29.25 39.95 14.61
N LYS A 329 27.97 39.53 14.66
CA LYS A 329 27.05 39.87 15.76
C LYS A 329 27.43 39.11 17.04
N LYS A 330 27.22 39.70 18.22
CA LYS A 330 27.44 39.02 19.52
C LYS A 330 26.18 38.43 20.13
N SER A 331 25.00 38.96 19.79
CA SER A 331 23.69 38.55 20.32
C SER A 331 22.76 38.06 19.19
N GLY A 332 21.75 37.26 19.55
CA GLY A 332 20.73 36.77 18.62
C GLY A 332 21.24 35.76 17.59
N ARG A 333 22.34 35.08 17.90
CA ARG A 333 22.94 34.04 17.05
C ARG A 333 23.22 32.78 17.85
N TYR A 334 23.13 31.65 17.18
CA TYR A 334 23.44 30.33 17.72
C TYR A 334 24.52 29.64 16.88
N ILE A 335 25.42 28.88 17.51
CA ILE A 335 26.46 28.12 16.81
C ILE A 335 25.84 26.84 16.28
N PHE A 336 25.55 26.81 14.98
CA PHE A 336 24.87 25.70 14.33
C PHE A 336 25.80 24.52 14.01
N TYR A 337 27.03 24.83 13.58
CA TYR A 337 28.03 23.84 13.21
C TYR A 337 29.45 24.36 13.44
N ILE A 338 30.37 23.45 13.74
CA ILE A 338 31.81 23.72 13.88
C ILE A 338 32.57 22.67 13.08
N SER A 339 33.21 23.08 11.99
CA SER A 339 33.94 22.17 11.11
C SER A 339 35.16 21.57 11.80
N GLY A 340 35.28 20.24 11.78
CA GLY A 340 36.42 19.51 12.35
C GLY A 340 36.35 19.31 13.87
N SER A 341 35.28 19.75 14.53
CA SER A 341 35.08 19.54 15.96
C SER A 341 34.43 18.19 16.25
N TYR A 342 34.87 17.53 17.33
CA TYR A 342 34.20 16.35 17.89
C TYR A 342 32.96 16.70 18.72
N LYS A 343 32.64 17.99 18.88
CA LYS A 343 31.48 18.43 19.64
C LYS A 343 30.19 18.15 18.87
N THR A 344 29.20 17.60 19.56
CA THR A 344 27.84 17.54 19.06
C THR A 344 27.32 18.96 18.83
N THR A 345 26.81 19.23 17.63
CA THR A 345 26.20 20.49 17.21
C THR A 345 24.75 20.27 16.82
N LEU A 346 23.95 21.34 16.77
CA LEU A 346 22.56 21.24 16.34
C LEU A 346 22.45 20.70 14.90
N LYS A 347 23.42 21.00 14.02
CA LYS A 347 23.51 20.37 12.71
C LYS A 347 23.68 18.84 12.81
N SER A 348 24.63 18.35 13.61
CA SER A 348 24.84 16.90 13.76
C SER A 348 23.64 16.18 14.39
N ILE A 349 22.92 16.84 15.31
CA ILE A 349 21.68 16.31 15.88
C ILE A 349 20.60 16.23 14.80
N SER A 350 20.46 17.27 13.98
CA SER A 350 19.49 17.33 12.89
C SER A 350 19.80 16.30 11.79
N ASP A 351 21.09 16.11 11.45
CA ASP A 351 21.53 15.04 10.54
C ASP A 351 21.20 13.65 11.10
N TYR A 352 21.37 13.46 12.42
CA TYR A 352 21.04 12.19 13.06
C TYR A 352 19.53 11.93 13.05
N LEU A 353 18.70 12.93 13.40
CA LEU A 353 17.25 12.82 13.28
C LEU A 353 16.82 12.53 11.84
N CYS A 354 17.39 13.24 10.86
CA CYS A 354 17.09 13.03 9.43
C CYS A 354 17.31 11.57 9.02
N ASN A 355 18.43 10.97 9.42
CA ASN A 355 18.71 9.55 9.16
C ASN A 355 17.73 8.62 9.88
N SER A 356 17.36 8.92 11.13
CA SER A 356 16.36 8.16 11.88
C SER A 356 14.97 8.23 11.24
N LEU A 357 14.55 9.40 10.75
CA LEU A 357 13.29 9.61 10.04
C LEU A 357 13.28 8.86 8.71
N ILE A 358 14.38 8.91 7.93
CA ILE A 358 14.52 8.11 6.70
C ILE A 358 14.30 6.64 6.99
N PHE A 359 14.94 6.09 8.03
CA PHE A 359 14.79 4.69 8.39
C PHE A 359 13.34 4.33 8.75
N VAL A 360 12.68 5.13 9.59
CA VAL A 360 11.30 4.91 10.01
C VAL A 360 10.31 5.03 8.85
N TYR A 361 10.39 6.10 8.06
CA TYR A 361 9.49 6.31 6.93
C TYR A 361 9.72 5.34 5.78
N PHE A 362 10.96 4.93 5.54
CA PHE A 362 11.25 3.87 4.59
C PHE A 362 10.59 2.56 5.02
N TRP A 363 10.64 2.25 6.32
CA TRP A 363 9.96 1.08 6.86
C TRP A 363 8.43 1.19 6.74
N PHE A 364 7.82 2.31 7.15
CA PHE A 364 6.37 2.51 7.01
C PHE A 364 5.93 2.41 5.55
N ARG A 365 6.65 3.06 4.65
CA ARG A 365 6.38 2.98 3.20
C ARG A 365 6.49 1.54 2.69
N LYS A 366 7.48 0.76 3.16
CA LYS A 366 7.61 -0.67 2.81
C LYS A 366 6.39 -1.46 3.26
N GLU A 367 5.94 -1.28 4.51
CA GLU A 367 4.82 -2.06 5.08
C GLU A 367 3.44 -1.62 4.52
N LEU A 368 3.28 -0.35 4.15
CA LEU A 368 2.10 0.13 3.42
C LEU A 368 2.00 -0.51 2.04
N LYS A 369 3.12 -0.56 1.30
CA LYS A 369 3.16 -1.18 -0.04
C LYS A 369 2.89 -2.68 -0.01
N SER A 370 3.28 -3.37 1.07
CA SER A 370 3.01 -4.81 1.24
C SER A 370 1.61 -5.12 1.76
N GLY A 371 0.76 -4.11 2.01
CA GLY A 371 -0.57 -4.32 2.60
C GLY A 371 -0.48 -4.98 3.98
N SER A 372 0.55 -4.63 4.77
CA SER A 372 0.79 -5.28 6.05
C SER A 372 -0.21 -4.90 7.12
N PHE A 373 -0.74 -3.68 7.06
CA PHE A 373 -1.71 -3.16 8.02
C PHE A 373 -3.11 -3.70 7.72
N SER A 374 -3.76 -4.24 8.75
CA SER A 374 -5.16 -4.72 8.73
C SER A 374 -6.20 -3.61 8.93
N PHE A 375 -5.75 -2.37 9.11
CA PHE A 375 -6.57 -1.17 9.33
C PHE A 375 -6.01 0.00 8.51
N GLU A 376 -6.62 1.18 8.64
CA GLU A 376 -6.21 2.42 7.99
C GLU A 376 -5.14 3.19 8.81
N PRO A 377 -3.83 3.10 8.48
CA PRO A 377 -2.78 3.82 9.19
C PRO A 377 -2.67 5.30 8.79
N SER A 378 -3.36 5.75 7.74
CA SER A 378 -3.27 7.13 7.22
C SER A 378 -3.60 8.17 8.27
N VAL A 379 -4.65 7.95 9.06
CA VAL A 379 -5.08 8.86 10.13
C VAL A 379 -3.95 9.11 11.14
N ILE A 380 -3.15 8.08 11.42
CA ILE A 380 -2.07 8.14 12.41
C ILE A 380 -0.78 8.72 11.79
N LEU A 381 -0.45 8.28 10.57
CA LEU A 381 0.83 8.64 9.94
C LEU A 381 0.82 10.01 9.25
N THR A 382 -0.35 10.60 8.98
CA THR A 382 -0.45 11.93 8.35
C THR A 382 0.10 13.03 9.26
N GLU A 383 -0.11 12.92 10.57
CA GLU A 383 0.44 13.86 11.56
C GLU A 383 1.97 13.76 11.59
N CYS A 384 2.52 12.53 11.64
CA CYS A 384 3.96 12.30 11.50
C CYS A 384 4.57 13.00 10.28
N ILE A 385 3.91 12.88 9.12
CA ILE A 385 4.38 13.50 7.86
C ILE A 385 4.41 15.02 7.98
N THR A 386 3.37 15.62 8.57
CA THR A 386 3.24 17.07 8.75
C THR A 386 4.38 17.63 9.61
N TYR A 387 4.63 17.04 10.77
CA TYR A 387 5.72 17.47 11.66
C TYR A 387 7.10 17.26 11.03
N SER A 388 7.29 16.22 10.21
CA SER A 388 8.54 16.03 9.49
C SER A 388 8.76 17.04 8.36
N TYR A 389 7.71 17.51 7.69
CA TYR A 389 7.81 18.64 6.76
C TYR A 389 8.21 19.94 7.48
N ASP A 390 7.68 20.20 8.67
CA ASP A 390 8.08 21.36 9.48
C ASP A 390 9.56 21.29 9.88
N PHE A 391 10.02 20.11 10.33
CA PHE A 391 11.44 19.88 10.60
C PHE A 391 12.31 20.14 9.36
N LEU A 392 11.94 19.57 8.21
CA LEU A 392 12.67 19.77 6.94
C LEU A 392 12.77 21.24 6.58
N LYS A 393 11.68 22.00 6.75
CA LYS A 393 11.62 23.43 6.47
C LYS A 393 12.59 24.23 7.33
N TYR A 394 12.57 24.04 8.65
CA TYR A 394 13.51 24.75 9.55
C TYR A 394 14.96 24.30 9.34
N TYR A 395 15.18 23.00 9.14
CA TYR A 395 16.52 22.47 8.96
C TYR A 395 17.14 22.96 7.64
N LYS A 396 16.37 22.99 6.57
CA LYS A 396 16.81 23.53 5.28
C LYS A 396 17.16 25.02 5.37
N ALA A 397 16.31 25.82 6.02
CA ALA A 397 16.59 27.23 6.26
C ALA A 397 17.89 27.41 7.06
N ALA A 398 18.11 26.61 8.10
CA ALA A 398 19.33 26.65 8.91
C ALA A 398 20.58 26.32 8.08
N LEU A 399 20.53 25.29 7.21
CA LEU A 399 21.63 24.94 6.32
C LEU A 399 21.98 26.08 5.35
N LEU A 400 20.99 26.69 4.71
CA LEU A 400 21.20 27.77 3.74
C LEU A 400 21.74 29.05 4.39
N ILE A 401 21.26 29.42 5.58
CA ILE A 401 21.76 30.58 6.33
C ILE A 401 23.20 30.34 6.81
N ALA A 402 23.49 29.15 7.32
CA ALA A 402 24.81 28.77 7.84
C ALA A 402 25.88 28.71 6.74
N ASP A 403 25.49 28.37 5.51
CA ASP A 403 26.40 28.29 4.37
C ASP A 403 26.83 29.68 3.84
N ASN A 404 26.06 30.73 4.13
CA ASN A 404 26.42 32.10 3.76
C ASN A 404 27.69 32.55 4.50
N SER A 405 28.72 32.97 3.75
CA SER A 405 30.02 33.38 4.28
C SER A 405 29.95 34.49 5.34
N SER A 406 28.97 35.40 5.24
CA SER A 406 28.76 36.47 6.23
C SER A 406 28.27 35.95 7.59
N ASN A 407 27.74 34.74 7.63
CA ASN A 407 27.26 34.03 8.81
C ASN A 407 28.28 33.01 9.33
N GLN A 408 29.53 33.08 8.85
CA GLN A 408 30.60 32.20 9.26
C GLN A 408 31.70 32.98 9.98
N ARG A 409 32.42 32.30 10.87
CA ARG A 409 33.59 32.86 11.55
C ARG A 409 34.63 31.79 11.75
N VAL A 410 35.88 32.08 11.38
CA VAL A 410 37.01 31.23 11.74
C VAL A 410 37.42 31.54 13.18
N SER A 411 37.46 30.51 14.03
CA SER A 411 37.92 30.65 15.42
C SER A 411 39.41 31.00 15.47
N VAL A 412 39.77 32.02 16.25
CA VAL A 412 41.14 32.54 16.36
C VAL A 412 42.10 31.50 16.97
N LEU A 413 41.60 30.65 17.87
CA LEU A 413 42.41 29.71 18.64
C LEU A 413 42.55 28.32 17.99
N GLY A 414 41.66 27.95 17.06
CA GLY A 414 41.59 26.58 16.50
C GLY A 414 41.55 26.47 14.98
N ARG A 415 41.46 27.58 14.24
CA ARG A 415 41.21 27.61 12.78
C ARG A 415 39.95 26.88 12.32
N GLU A 416 39.09 26.45 13.25
CA GLU A 416 37.80 25.80 12.96
C GLU A 416 36.80 26.84 12.40
N LEU A 417 36.10 26.46 11.34
CA LEU A 417 35.01 27.26 10.78
C LEU A 417 33.75 27.06 11.62
N GLN A 418 33.29 28.13 12.26
CA GLN A 418 32.02 28.17 12.98
C GLN A 418 30.95 28.76 12.06
N GLN A 419 29.83 28.07 11.94
CA GLN A 419 28.67 28.52 11.18
C GLN A 419 27.54 28.88 12.13
N PHE A 420 26.87 30.00 11.86
CA PHE A 420 25.86 30.57 12.75
C PHE A 420 24.48 30.64 12.10
N ILE A 421 23.45 30.46 12.91
CA ILE A 421 22.04 30.69 12.55
C ILE A 421 21.40 31.64 13.58
N PRO A 422 20.23 32.23 13.28
CA PRO A 422 19.46 32.98 14.26
C PRO A 422 19.04 32.10 15.44
N GLU A 423 19.01 32.69 16.64
CA GLU A 423 18.68 31.97 17.88
C GLU A 423 17.21 31.50 17.91
N ASP A 424 16.31 32.30 17.37
CA ASP A 424 14.89 31.97 17.15
C ASP A 424 14.71 30.77 16.21
N LEU A 425 15.45 30.72 15.09
CA LEU A 425 15.45 29.57 14.19
C LEU A 425 16.02 28.32 14.88
N ALA A 426 17.05 28.47 15.72
CA ALA A 426 17.59 27.36 16.50
C ALA A 426 16.54 26.79 17.47
N LYS A 427 15.74 27.65 18.12
CA LYS A 427 14.64 27.24 19.00
C LYS A 427 13.51 26.54 18.24
N LEU A 428 13.14 27.05 17.06
CA LEU A 428 12.15 26.41 16.19
C LEU A 428 12.61 25.02 15.73
N LEU A 429 13.88 24.89 15.35
CA LEU A 429 14.46 23.60 14.95
C LEU A 429 14.51 22.61 16.11
N VAL A 430 14.92 23.04 17.32
CA VAL A 430 14.88 22.21 18.54
C VAL A 430 13.45 21.75 18.85
N LYS A 431 12.48 22.67 18.77
CA LYS A 431 11.07 22.33 18.97
C LYS A 431 10.60 21.29 17.94
N ALA A 432 10.86 21.52 16.66
CA ALA A 432 10.47 20.57 15.61
C ALA A 432 11.13 19.19 15.77
N ILE A 433 12.37 19.13 16.27
CA ILE A 433 13.03 17.86 16.63
C ILE A 433 12.27 17.14 17.76
N SER A 434 11.91 17.88 18.83
CA SER A 434 11.13 17.31 19.95
C SER A 434 9.76 16.82 19.47
N ASP A 435 9.03 17.66 18.74
CA ASP A 435 7.69 17.36 18.25
C ASP A 435 7.70 16.10 17.36
N ASN A 436 8.71 15.92 16.49
CA ASN A 436 8.85 14.69 15.70
C ASN A 436 9.11 13.45 16.57
N CYS A 437 9.94 13.59 17.59
CA CYS A 437 10.21 12.49 18.51
C CYS A 437 8.95 12.07 19.28
N ASP A 438 8.14 13.02 19.72
CA ASP A 438 6.92 12.77 20.46
C ASP A 438 5.84 12.15 19.56
N VAL A 439 5.52 12.80 18.43
CA VAL A 439 4.46 12.38 17.51
C VAL A 439 4.72 11.00 16.91
N ILE A 440 5.96 10.68 16.54
CA ILE A 440 6.27 9.33 16.02
C ILE A 440 6.14 8.27 17.11
N ASN A 441 6.55 8.57 18.35
CA ASN A 441 6.41 7.63 19.46
C ASN A 441 4.92 7.38 19.78
N GLU A 442 4.10 8.42 19.81
CA GLU A 442 2.65 8.34 20.02
C GLU A 442 1.99 7.57 18.87
N SER A 443 2.33 7.89 17.63
CA SER A 443 1.83 7.22 16.43
C SER A 443 2.17 5.74 16.42
N VAL A 444 3.41 5.38 16.75
CA VAL A 444 3.83 3.97 16.85
C VAL A 444 3.10 3.25 17.99
N LEU A 445 2.86 3.91 19.12
CA LEU A 445 2.04 3.34 20.20
C LEU A 445 0.60 3.12 19.75
N GLU A 446 -0.02 4.08 19.06
CA GLU A 446 -1.38 3.92 18.55
C GLU A 446 -1.47 2.80 17.51
N LEU A 447 -0.52 2.73 16.58
CA LEU A 447 -0.40 1.61 15.65
C LEU A 447 -0.26 0.28 16.42
N THR A 448 0.58 0.22 17.45
CA THR A 448 0.75 -0.97 18.30
C THR A 448 -0.58 -1.39 18.92
N LEU A 449 -1.34 -0.46 19.47
CA LEU A 449 -2.64 -0.73 20.11
C LEU A 449 -3.66 -1.24 19.10
N ARG A 450 -3.73 -0.62 17.91
CA ARG A 450 -4.63 -1.07 16.83
C ARG A 450 -4.26 -2.46 16.30
N ILE A 451 -2.96 -2.74 16.16
CA ILE A 451 -2.47 -4.06 15.73
C ILE A 451 -2.71 -5.11 16.84
N ALA A 452 -2.50 -4.77 18.11
CA ALA A 452 -2.68 -5.67 19.25
C ALA A 452 -4.16 -6.01 19.52
N GLY A 453 -5.08 -5.11 19.17
CA GLY A 453 -6.51 -5.38 19.21
C GLY A 453 -7.00 -6.37 18.16
N SER A 454 -6.14 -6.76 17.21
CA SER A 454 -6.49 -7.67 16.12
C SER A 454 -6.15 -9.13 16.46
N PRO A 455 -7.06 -10.10 16.17
CA PRO A 455 -6.85 -11.52 16.46
C PRO A 455 -5.90 -12.23 15.46
N LEU A 456 -5.22 -11.51 14.57
CA LEU A 456 -4.48 -12.09 13.44
C LEU A 456 -3.03 -12.45 13.80
N LYS A 457 -2.54 -13.61 13.32
CA LYS A 457 -1.12 -14.01 13.47
C LYS A 457 -0.13 -13.05 12.78
N LYS A 458 -0.52 -12.42 11.66
CA LYS A 458 0.30 -11.44 10.92
C LYS A 458 0.55 -10.18 11.76
N ASP A 459 -0.41 -9.82 12.59
CA ASP A 459 -0.36 -8.69 13.49
C ASP A 459 0.66 -8.93 14.62
N LEU A 460 0.92 -10.17 15.04
CA LEU A 460 2.03 -10.48 15.94
C LEU A 460 3.41 -10.27 15.29
N ILE A 461 3.56 -10.55 14.00
CA ILE A 461 4.82 -10.31 13.26
C ILE A 461 4.99 -8.80 13.05
N LEU A 462 3.92 -8.11 12.66
CA LEU A 462 3.93 -6.67 12.49
C LEU A 462 4.21 -5.96 13.83
N LEU A 463 3.62 -6.41 14.94
CA LEU A 463 3.94 -5.93 16.30
C LEU A 463 5.41 -6.12 16.65
N LYS A 464 6.00 -7.27 16.32
CA LYS A 464 7.44 -7.50 16.53
C LYS A 464 8.29 -6.53 15.72
N LYS A 465 8.00 -6.37 14.43
CA LYS A 465 8.71 -5.43 13.56
C LYS A 465 8.55 -3.99 14.07
N LEU A 466 7.32 -3.57 14.35
CA LEU A 466 6.97 -2.26 14.86
C LEU A 466 7.64 -2.00 16.22
N SER A 467 7.73 -3.00 17.10
CA SER A 467 8.47 -2.93 18.37
C SER A 467 9.96 -2.69 18.16
N ILE A 468 10.59 -3.36 17.18
CA ILE A 468 12.00 -3.14 16.83
C ILE A 468 12.20 -1.70 16.34
N ILE A 469 11.32 -1.22 15.45
CA ILE A 469 11.37 0.15 14.93
C ILE A 469 11.17 1.16 16.06
N ASN A 470 10.19 0.93 16.92
CA ASN A 470 9.89 1.78 18.09
C ASN A 470 11.10 1.89 19.01
N ASN A 471 11.70 0.75 19.40
CA ASN A 471 12.84 0.73 20.29
C ASN A 471 14.05 1.44 19.66
N SER A 472 14.31 1.18 18.38
CA SER A 472 15.39 1.84 17.65
C SER A 472 15.19 3.35 17.56
N PHE A 473 13.96 3.82 17.34
CA PHE A 473 13.65 5.24 17.23
C PHE A 473 13.63 5.93 18.61
N LYS A 474 13.09 5.28 19.64
CA LYS A 474 13.15 5.74 21.04
C LYS A 474 14.58 5.91 21.52
N ASP A 475 15.46 4.96 21.22
CA ASP A 475 16.88 5.06 21.54
C ASP A 475 17.54 6.25 20.83
N ALA A 476 17.16 6.51 19.57
CA ALA A 476 17.63 7.67 18.82
C ALA A 476 17.12 8.98 19.45
N CYS A 477 15.83 9.08 19.77
CA CYS A 477 15.23 10.23 20.43
C CYS A 477 15.83 10.49 21.81
N TYR A 478 16.07 9.45 22.62
CA TYR A 478 16.75 9.61 23.90
C TYR A 478 18.14 10.23 23.75
N LYS A 479 18.93 9.76 22.77
CA LYS A 479 20.25 10.34 22.47
C LYS A 479 20.14 11.79 22.00
N ILE A 480 19.21 12.07 21.09
CA ILE A 480 18.93 13.41 20.55
C ILE A 480 18.57 14.37 21.68
N MET A 481 17.60 14.02 22.52
CA MET A 481 17.09 14.88 23.59
C MET A 481 18.14 15.09 24.68
N ASN A 482 18.95 14.08 25.00
CA ASN A 482 20.08 14.23 25.91
C ASN A 482 21.10 15.23 25.36
N GLU A 483 21.45 15.16 24.07
CA GLU A 483 22.35 16.12 23.45
C GLU A 483 21.74 17.53 23.37
N ILE A 484 20.45 17.67 23.03
CA ILE A 484 19.74 18.96 23.04
C ILE A 484 19.77 19.61 24.42
N SER A 485 19.56 18.84 25.50
CA SER A 485 19.60 19.37 26.87
C SER A 485 20.95 19.99 27.25
N LYS A 486 22.04 19.56 26.59
CA LYS A 486 23.40 20.08 26.78
C LYS A 486 23.67 21.34 25.95
N LEU A 487 22.81 21.66 24.97
CA LEU A 487 22.97 22.80 24.08
C LEU A 487 22.53 24.14 24.70
N GLY A 488 21.84 24.12 25.84
CA GLY A 488 21.46 25.31 26.61
C GLY A 488 20.56 26.29 25.85
N LEU A 489 19.68 25.77 24.99
CA LEU A 489 18.74 26.51 24.13
C LEU A 489 17.34 26.61 24.73
#